data_AF-B7P899-F1
#
_entry.id   AF-B7P899-F1
#
_cell.length_a   1.000
_cell.length_b   1.000
_cell.length_c   1.000
_cell.angle_alpha   90.00
_cell.angle_beta   90.00
_cell.angle_gamma   90.00
#
_symmetry.space_group_name_H-M   'P 1'
#
loop_
_entity.id
_entity.type
_entity.pdbx_description
1 polymer ?
#
loop_
_entity_poly.entity_id
_entity_poly.type
_entity_poly.pdbx_seq_one_letter_code
_entity_poly.pdbx_strand_id
1 'polypeptide(L)'
;KKVVNKVRARDLWVKLLTTRIETGEPYLLFIDSVNKSIPEHHKKLGLQVKMSNLCSEITLPTGIDHLGKSRTAVCCLSSLNLEYYEEWKDDKEFIHSIMLFLDNVLEDFINKAPDTMARAKYSALRERSVGLGVMGFHSFLQMKKVPIESVMTKVWNKKIFEYISAEADKASIEIGKEKGVCPDALDAGSNERFSNKTAIAPTASISVIAGNASPGIEPFAANSFVQKTLTGSFNVRNKHLEKLLEEKGFNNDQVWSSIATHEGSVQHLTFLSEEEKQVFKTAYEIDQNWLIELASDRTPYITQAQSLNIFLPGNISKKYLNNIHFKAWKKGVKSLYYCRSTSIQRADKVSHDVPKADFKDLEKQNDKLAEAGNYEECLACQ
;
A
#
# COMPACT_ATOMS: atom_id res chain seq x y z
N LYS A 1 34.03 11.75 12.67
CA LYS A 1 32.96 12.68 12.22
C LYS A 1 33.16 14.01 12.94
N LYS A 2 33.20 15.15 12.23
CA LYS A 2 33.27 16.50 12.84
C LYS A 2 31.87 17.14 12.80
N VAL A 3 31.44 17.77 13.88
CA VAL A 3 30.16 18.49 13.91
C VAL A 3 30.31 19.77 13.09
N VAL A 4 29.50 19.90 12.03
CA VAL A 4 29.51 21.07 11.14
C VAL A 4 28.42 22.10 11.49
N ASN A 5 27.32 21.65 12.09
CA ASN A 5 26.23 22.53 12.54
C ASN A 5 25.44 21.86 13.69
N LYS A 6 24.80 22.66 14.55
CA LYS A 6 23.88 22.20 15.61
C LYS A 6 22.53 22.86 15.41
N VAL A 7 21.47 22.06 15.31
CA VAL A 7 20.09 22.54 15.15
C VAL A 7 19.19 21.90 16.21
N ARG A 8 18.08 22.55 16.58
CA ARG A 8 17.11 21.94 17.49
C ARG A 8 16.33 20.86 16.74
N ALA A 9 16.30 19.64 17.28
CA ALA A 9 15.59 18.52 16.66
C ALA A 9 14.11 18.81 16.40
N ARG A 10 13.45 19.54 17.30
CA ARG A 10 12.05 19.96 17.15
C ARG A 10 11.83 20.85 15.93
N ASP A 11 12.77 21.76 15.64
CA ASP A 11 12.63 22.67 14.49
C ASP A 11 12.78 21.90 13.18
N LEU A 12 13.74 20.97 13.13
CA LEU A 12 13.93 20.09 11.98
C LEU A 12 12.71 19.17 11.77
N TRP A 13 12.14 18.64 12.85
CA TRP A 13 10.93 17.82 12.81
C TRP A 13 9.71 18.60 12.31
N VAL A 14 9.51 19.83 12.79
CA VAL A 14 8.44 20.70 12.29
C VAL A 14 8.64 20.98 10.80
N LYS A 15 9.86 21.34 10.39
CA LYS A 15 10.16 21.57 8.97
C LYS A 15 9.88 20.33 8.12
N LEU A 16 10.34 19.15 8.56
CA LEU A 16 10.09 17.88 7.89
C LEU A 16 8.59 17.61 7.69
N LEU A 17 7.79 17.72 8.74
CA LEU A 17 6.35 17.46 8.65
C LEU A 17 5.61 18.52 7.80
N THR A 18 6.03 19.77 7.88
CA THR A 18 5.50 20.86 7.03
C THR A 18 5.81 20.58 5.56
N THR A 19 7.04 20.21 5.22
CA THR A 19 7.36 19.85 3.82
C THR A 19 6.55 18.63 3.36
N ARG A 20 6.39 17.60 4.22
CA ARG A 20 5.58 16.42 3.87
C ARG A 20 4.13 16.75 3.56
N ILE A 21 3.48 17.62 4.32
CA ILE A 21 2.08 17.99 4.04
C ILE A 21 1.99 18.89 2.80
N GLU A 22 3.02 19.68 2.48
CA GLU A 22 3.03 20.59 1.33
C GLU A 22 3.35 19.90 0.01
N THR A 23 4.28 18.93 0.02
CA THR A 23 4.80 18.30 -1.21
C THR A 23 4.54 16.80 -1.30
N GLY A 24 4.03 16.19 -0.22
CA GLY A 24 3.93 14.74 -0.07
C GLY A 24 5.22 14.04 0.35
N GLU A 25 6.34 14.76 0.38
CA GLU A 25 7.70 14.26 0.57
C GLU A 25 8.47 15.12 1.60
N PRO A 26 9.57 14.63 2.21
CA PRO A 26 10.26 13.37 1.96
C PRO A 26 9.55 12.14 2.55
N TYR A 27 9.84 10.97 2.00
CA TYR A 27 9.50 9.69 2.63
C TYR A 27 10.26 9.54 3.94
N LEU A 28 9.74 8.72 4.85
CA LEU A 28 10.41 8.38 6.10
C LEU A 28 10.77 6.91 6.12
N LEU A 29 12.04 6.63 6.40
CA LEU A 29 12.55 5.29 6.67
C LEU A 29 13.03 5.25 8.12
N PHE A 30 12.41 4.40 8.94
CA PHE A 30 12.80 4.21 10.33
C PHE A 30 13.92 3.18 10.40
N ILE A 31 15.15 3.63 10.14
CA ILE A 31 16.31 2.76 9.87
C ILE A 31 16.63 1.78 11.01
N ASP A 32 16.38 2.17 12.26
CA ASP A 32 16.58 1.30 13.43
C ASP A 32 15.53 0.19 13.48
N SER A 33 14.26 0.52 13.20
CA SER A 33 13.18 -0.47 13.10
C SER A 33 13.46 -1.46 11.97
N VAL A 34 13.94 -0.97 10.82
CA VAL A 34 14.35 -1.80 9.69
C VAL A 34 15.46 -2.76 10.09
N ASN A 35 16.62 -2.27 10.55
CA ASN A 35 17.77 -3.13 10.89
C ASN A 35 17.52 -4.05 12.08
N LYS A 36 16.60 -3.71 13.00
CA LYS A 36 16.17 -4.64 14.05
C LYS A 36 15.44 -5.87 13.48
N SER A 37 14.76 -5.68 12.35
CA SER A 37 13.86 -6.67 11.73
C SER A 37 14.43 -7.40 10.52
N ILE A 38 15.65 -7.09 10.08
CA ILE A 38 16.28 -7.83 8.98
C ILE A 38 16.45 -9.32 9.35
N PRO A 39 16.55 -10.22 8.37
CA PRO A 39 16.74 -11.65 8.60
C PRO A 39 17.95 -11.95 9.51
N GLU A 40 17.88 -13.00 10.33
CA GLU A 40 18.96 -13.28 11.28
C GLU A 40 20.29 -13.62 10.62
N HIS A 41 20.28 -14.30 9.47
CA HIS A 41 21.52 -14.54 8.72
C HIS A 41 22.15 -13.23 8.24
N HIS A 42 21.35 -12.21 7.87
CA HIS A 42 21.89 -10.89 7.54
C HIS A 42 22.56 -10.22 8.74
N LYS A 43 21.98 -10.33 9.94
CA LYS A 43 22.60 -9.81 11.17
C LYS A 43 23.90 -10.52 11.50
N LYS A 44 23.94 -11.86 11.42
CA LYS A 44 25.15 -12.68 11.65
C LYS A 44 26.28 -12.30 10.70
N LEU A 45 25.95 -12.00 9.45
CA LEU A 45 26.90 -11.57 8.42
C LEU A 45 27.26 -10.07 8.51
N GLY A 46 26.74 -9.34 9.50
CA GLY A 46 27.01 -7.91 9.68
C GLY A 46 26.46 -7.03 8.56
N LEU A 47 25.47 -7.52 7.80
CA LEU A 47 24.82 -6.74 6.74
C LEU A 47 23.90 -5.68 7.36
N GLN A 48 23.86 -4.51 6.72
CA GLN A 48 23.06 -3.38 7.19
C GLN A 48 22.30 -2.72 6.05
N VAL A 49 21.04 -2.41 6.31
CA VAL A 49 20.22 -1.59 5.43
C VAL A 49 20.49 -0.13 5.75
N LYS A 50 20.76 0.67 4.73
CA LYS A 50 21.11 2.10 4.86
C LYS A 50 20.10 3.03 4.21
N MET A 51 19.27 2.49 3.33
CA MET A 51 18.28 3.21 2.53
C MET A 51 17.19 2.23 2.08
N SER A 52 16.11 2.77 1.51
CA SER A 52 15.08 2.02 0.82
C SER A 52 15.18 2.26 -0.70
N ASN A 53 14.36 1.57 -1.48
CA ASN A 53 14.11 1.91 -2.89
C ASN A 53 13.15 3.12 -3.06
N LEU A 54 12.80 3.40 -4.31
CA LEU A 54 11.90 4.47 -4.75
C LEU A 54 10.53 4.45 -4.06
N CYS A 55 9.97 3.27 -3.77
CA CYS A 55 8.62 3.14 -3.21
C CYS A 55 8.60 2.87 -1.70
N SER A 56 9.76 2.85 -1.03
CA SER A 56 9.90 2.68 0.43
C SER A 56 9.51 1.29 1.00
N GLU A 57 9.35 0.27 0.19
CA GLU A 57 9.04 -1.12 0.60
C GLU A 57 10.25 -2.05 0.62
N ILE A 58 11.31 -1.74 -0.12
CA ILE A 58 12.50 -2.60 -0.24
C ILE A 58 13.60 -2.14 0.72
N THR A 59 13.94 -3.02 1.66
CA THR A 59 14.93 -2.74 2.71
C THR A 59 16.06 -3.76 2.65
N LEU A 60 16.83 -3.72 1.56
CA LEU A 60 17.93 -4.65 1.31
C LEU A 60 19.30 -4.01 1.61
N PRO A 61 20.30 -4.79 2.05
CA PRO A 61 21.65 -4.30 2.29
C PRO A 61 22.32 -3.75 1.03
N THR A 62 23.08 -2.66 1.18
CA THR A 62 23.86 -2.05 0.09
C THR A 62 25.24 -1.57 0.52
N GLY A 63 26.14 -1.43 -0.45
CA GLY A 63 27.53 -1.04 -0.23
C GLY A 63 28.46 -2.23 0.00
N ILE A 64 29.59 -2.01 0.66
CA ILE A 64 30.57 -3.07 0.90
C ILE A 64 30.04 -4.05 1.96
N ASP A 65 30.10 -5.34 1.65
CA ASP A 65 29.70 -6.43 2.55
C ASP A 65 30.88 -7.04 3.32
N HIS A 66 30.60 -8.08 4.11
CA HIS A 66 31.60 -8.81 4.90
C HIS A 66 32.66 -9.53 4.07
N LEU A 67 32.46 -9.69 2.75
CA LEU A 67 33.44 -10.27 1.82
C LEU A 67 34.23 -9.20 1.05
N GLY A 68 34.08 -7.92 1.41
CA GLY A 68 34.73 -6.80 0.73
C GLY A 68 34.17 -6.52 -0.66
N LYS A 69 33.01 -7.08 -1.02
CA LYS A 69 32.36 -6.88 -2.32
C LYS A 69 31.29 -5.80 -2.23
N SER A 70 31.16 -5.00 -3.28
CA SER A 70 30.13 -3.95 -3.36
C SER A 70 28.80 -4.54 -3.84
N ARG A 71 27.75 -4.33 -3.05
CA ARG A 71 26.37 -4.72 -3.34
C ARG A 71 25.53 -3.58 -3.86
N THR A 72 24.72 -3.88 -4.87
CA THR A 72 23.58 -3.06 -5.30
C THR A 72 22.34 -3.93 -5.20
N ALA A 73 21.38 -3.53 -4.37
CA ALA A 73 20.16 -4.30 -4.18
C ALA A 73 19.32 -4.39 -5.47
N VAL A 74 18.70 -5.54 -5.69
CA VAL A 74 17.76 -5.81 -6.78
C VAL A 74 16.51 -6.42 -6.17
N CYS A 75 15.35 -6.15 -6.77
CA CYS A 75 14.10 -6.76 -6.34
C CYS A 75 13.32 -7.26 -7.56
N CYS A 76 12.73 -8.45 -7.43
CA CYS A 76 11.62 -8.91 -8.26
C CYS A 76 10.35 -8.94 -7.41
N LEU A 77 9.24 -8.51 -8.00
CA LEU A 77 7.98 -8.27 -7.29
C LEU A 77 6.82 -8.99 -7.96
N SER A 78 5.91 -9.50 -7.14
CA SER A 78 4.59 -9.95 -7.57
C SER A 78 3.59 -9.68 -6.44
N SER A 79 2.29 -9.68 -6.71
CA SER A 79 1.28 -9.34 -5.70
C SER A 79 0.07 -10.25 -5.75
N LEU A 80 -0.29 -10.79 -4.58
CA LEU A 80 -1.49 -11.61 -4.43
C LEU A 80 -2.73 -10.73 -4.44
N ASN A 81 -3.76 -11.10 -5.21
CA ASN A 81 -5.05 -10.40 -5.16
C ASN A 81 -5.89 -10.94 -3.99
N LEU A 82 -6.09 -10.11 -2.97
CA LEU A 82 -6.83 -10.50 -1.77
C LEU A 82 -8.34 -10.57 -1.98
N GLU A 83 -8.90 -10.01 -3.06
CA GLU A 83 -10.32 -10.23 -3.39
C GLU A 83 -10.64 -11.73 -3.51
N TYR A 84 -9.69 -12.50 -4.03
CA TYR A 84 -9.80 -13.94 -4.22
C TYR A 84 -9.19 -14.74 -3.06
N TYR A 85 -8.91 -14.11 -1.91
CA TYR A 85 -8.26 -14.76 -0.76
C TYR A 85 -8.92 -16.08 -0.36
N GLU A 86 -10.25 -16.12 -0.32
CA GLU A 86 -10.97 -17.32 0.08
C GLU A 86 -10.88 -18.47 -0.94
N GLU A 87 -10.52 -18.17 -2.19
CA GLU A 87 -10.36 -19.16 -3.25
C GLU A 87 -8.98 -19.81 -3.22
N TRP A 88 -7.92 -19.03 -2.95
CA TRP A 88 -6.54 -19.54 -3.00
C TRP A 88 -5.93 -19.84 -1.64
N LYS A 89 -6.51 -19.41 -0.50
CA LYS A 89 -5.94 -19.64 0.84
C LYS A 89 -5.81 -21.13 1.23
N ASP A 90 -6.56 -22.02 0.58
CA ASP A 90 -6.57 -23.46 0.90
C ASP A 90 -5.74 -24.26 -0.13
N ASP A 91 -5.27 -23.60 -1.20
CA ASP A 91 -4.34 -24.16 -2.17
C ASP A 91 -2.91 -24.06 -1.65
N LYS A 92 -2.38 -25.21 -1.22
CA LYS A 92 -1.03 -25.35 -0.65
C LYS A 92 0.08 -25.05 -1.64
N GLU A 93 -0.18 -25.15 -2.94
CA GLU A 93 0.82 -24.94 -3.99
C GLU A 93 0.79 -23.51 -4.53
N PHE A 94 -0.24 -22.72 -4.20
CA PHE A 94 -0.45 -21.40 -4.78
C PHE A 94 0.72 -20.44 -4.47
N ILE A 95 1.03 -20.24 -3.18
CA ILE A 95 2.14 -19.36 -2.78
C ILE A 95 3.48 -19.97 -3.19
N HIS A 96 3.66 -21.29 -3.05
CA HIS A 96 4.87 -21.98 -3.50
C HIS A 96 5.19 -21.70 -4.97
N SER A 97 4.19 -21.84 -5.85
CA SER A 97 4.32 -21.59 -7.29
C SER A 97 4.71 -20.16 -7.61
N ILE A 98 4.17 -19.18 -6.89
CA ILE A 98 4.51 -17.76 -7.08
C ILE A 98 5.92 -17.46 -6.58
N MET A 99 6.33 -18.05 -5.46
CA MET A 99 7.69 -17.92 -4.96
C MET A 99 8.71 -18.56 -5.91
N LEU A 100 8.39 -19.71 -6.50
CA LEU A 100 9.20 -20.35 -7.54
C LEU A 100 9.27 -19.50 -8.81
N PHE A 101 8.16 -18.89 -9.23
CA PHE A 101 8.13 -17.93 -10.33
C PHE A 101 9.07 -16.74 -10.06
N LEU A 102 8.99 -16.13 -8.88
CA LEU A 102 9.88 -15.04 -8.48
C LEU A 102 11.36 -15.46 -8.47
N ASP A 103 11.67 -16.68 -7.99
CA ASP A 103 13.02 -17.23 -8.05
C ASP A 103 13.53 -17.39 -9.49
N ASN A 104 12.67 -17.86 -10.39
CA ASN A 104 13.01 -18.05 -11.80
C ASN A 104 13.24 -16.71 -12.51
N VAL A 105 12.43 -15.69 -12.20
CA VAL A 105 12.65 -14.32 -12.71
C VAL A 105 13.98 -13.76 -12.21
N LEU A 106 14.30 -13.94 -10.92
CA LEU A 106 15.56 -13.49 -10.36
C LEU A 106 16.76 -14.24 -10.95
N GLU A 107 16.61 -15.55 -11.17
CA GLU A 107 17.59 -16.39 -11.84
C GLU A 107 17.87 -15.93 -13.27
N ASP A 108 16.82 -15.57 -14.02
CA ASP A 108 16.95 -15.02 -15.38
C ASP A 108 17.77 -13.72 -15.37
N PHE A 109 17.49 -12.82 -14.42
CA PHE A 109 18.28 -11.61 -14.21
C PHE A 109 19.74 -11.94 -13.88
N ILE A 110 20.00 -12.85 -12.94
CA ILE A 110 21.37 -13.24 -12.56
C ILE A 110 22.13 -13.77 -13.79
N ASN A 111 21.49 -14.57 -14.63
CA ASN A 111 22.15 -15.18 -15.78
C ASN A 111 22.39 -14.19 -16.93
N LYS A 112 21.45 -13.28 -17.19
CA LYS A 112 21.48 -12.40 -18.37
C LYS A 112 21.95 -10.98 -18.12
N ALA A 113 22.01 -10.53 -16.86
CA ALA A 113 22.42 -9.16 -16.55
C ALA A 113 23.82 -8.87 -17.10
N PRO A 114 24.02 -7.71 -17.76
CA PRO A 114 25.31 -7.35 -18.33
C PRO A 114 26.35 -7.08 -17.24
N ASP A 115 27.65 -7.15 -17.60
CA ASP A 115 28.75 -6.91 -16.65
C ASP A 115 28.75 -5.52 -16.02
N THR A 116 28.14 -4.53 -16.68
CA THR A 116 27.90 -3.20 -16.10
C THR A 116 27.03 -3.24 -14.84
N MET A 117 26.26 -4.32 -14.66
CA MET A 117 25.43 -4.61 -13.49
C MET A 117 26.05 -5.68 -12.57
N ALA A 118 27.36 -5.94 -12.64
CA ALA A 118 28.00 -6.99 -11.85
C ALA A 118 27.73 -6.91 -10.34
N ARG A 119 27.63 -5.70 -9.77
CA ARG A 119 27.29 -5.49 -8.34
C ARG A 119 25.87 -5.93 -8.01
N ALA A 120 24.94 -5.73 -8.94
CA ALA A 120 23.54 -6.10 -8.83
C ALA A 120 23.38 -7.62 -9.00
N LYS A 121 24.05 -8.20 -10.00
CA LYS A 121 24.14 -9.66 -10.20
C LYS A 121 24.72 -10.36 -8.97
N TYR A 122 25.78 -9.81 -8.40
CA TYR A 122 26.39 -10.32 -7.17
C TYR A 122 25.41 -10.29 -5.98
N SER A 123 24.77 -9.15 -5.72
CA SER A 123 23.80 -9.04 -4.60
C SER A 123 22.62 -10.00 -4.78
N ALA A 124 22.06 -10.06 -5.99
CA ALA A 124 20.95 -10.95 -6.33
C ALA A 124 21.32 -12.42 -6.14
N LEU A 125 22.51 -12.83 -6.60
CA LEU A 125 23.01 -14.20 -6.42
C LEU A 125 23.18 -14.57 -4.95
N ARG A 126 23.77 -13.66 -4.14
CA ARG A 126 24.08 -13.90 -2.73
C ARG A 126 22.84 -14.00 -1.85
N GLU A 127 21.91 -13.06 -2.01
CA GLU A 127 20.75 -12.94 -1.11
C GLU A 127 19.52 -13.67 -1.62
N ARG A 128 19.36 -13.72 -2.95
CA ARG A 128 18.15 -14.15 -3.63
C ARG A 128 16.88 -13.51 -3.06
N SER A 129 16.94 -12.26 -2.64
CA SER A 129 15.79 -11.58 -2.04
C SER A 129 14.70 -11.34 -3.09
N VAL A 130 13.45 -11.63 -2.73
CA VAL A 130 12.25 -11.40 -3.54
C VAL A 130 11.23 -10.59 -2.73
N GLY A 131 10.22 -10.01 -3.40
CA GLY A 131 9.14 -9.29 -2.74
C GLY A 131 7.76 -9.77 -3.19
N LEU A 132 7.20 -10.72 -2.45
CA LEU A 132 5.79 -11.06 -2.52
C LEU A 132 4.97 -10.02 -1.76
N GLY A 133 4.13 -9.31 -2.49
CA GLY A 133 3.21 -8.31 -1.98
C GLY A 133 1.75 -8.75 -2.05
N VAL A 134 0.85 -7.79 -1.82
CA VAL A 134 -0.60 -7.99 -1.96
C VAL A 134 -1.22 -6.79 -2.65
N MET A 135 -2.40 -6.98 -3.23
CA MET A 135 -3.32 -5.94 -3.66
C MET A 135 -4.76 -6.33 -3.30
N GLY A 136 -5.72 -5.42 -3.44
CA GLY A 136 -7.14 -5.72 -3.22
C GLY A 136 -7.54 -5.81 -1.75
N PHE A 137 -6.74 -5.29 -0.81
CA PHE A 137 -7.07 -5.38 0.62
C PHE A 137 -8.39 -4.68 0.98
N HIS A 138 -8.58 -3.43 0.56
CA HIS A 138 -9.82 -2.72 0.86
C HIS A 138 -11.00 -3.29 0.06
N SER A 139 -10.76 -3.70 -1.18
CA SER A 139 -11.77 -4.43 -1.95
C SER A 139 -12.26 -5.70 -1.26
N PHE A 140 -11.35 -6.51 -0.70
CA PHE A 140 -11.69 -7.72 0.05
C PHE A 140 -12.58 -7.39 1.25
N LEU A 141 -12.24 -6.32 1.99
CA LEU A 141 -13.04 -5.85 3.11
C LEU A 141 -14.44 -5.38 2.66
N GLN A 142 -14.53 -4.61 1.57
CA GLN A 142 -15.80 -4.14 1.00
C GLN A 142 -16.68 -5.29 0.54
N MET A 143 -16.10 -6.29 -0.13
CA MET A 143 -16.81 -7.53 -0.52
C MET A 143 -17.38 -8.26 0.71
N LYS A 144 -16.67 -8.24 1.84
CA LYS A 144 -17.11 -8.83 3.11
C LYS A 144 -18.03 -7.91 3.92
N LYS A 145 -18.36 -6.72 3.42
CA LYS A 145 -19.11 -5.66 4.11
C LYS A 145 -18.46 -5.29 5.46
N VAL A 146 -17.13 -5.27 5.51
CA VAL A 146 -16.34 -4.95 6.71
C VAL A 146 -15.73 -3.54 6.58
N PRO A 147 -16.04 -2.60 7.48
CA PRO A 147 -15.35 -1.32 7.52
C PRO A 147 -13.86 -1.48 7.83
N ILE A 148 -13.01 -0.74 7.14
CA ILE A 148 -11.56 -0.76 7.40
C ILE A 148 -11.22 -0.33 8.83
N GLU A 149 -12.01 0.58 9.41
CA GLU A 149 -11.91 1.08 10.78
C GLU A 149 -12.60 0.16 11.80
N SER A 150 -12.29 -1.14 11.76
CA SER A 150 -12.95 -2.13 12.61
C SER A 150 -12.00 -3.15 13.22
N VAL A 151 -12.43 -3.74 14.33
CA VAL A 151 -11.74 -4.87 14.96
C VAL A 151 -11.67 -6.07 14.01
N MET A 152 -12.72 -6.29 13.21
CA MET A 152 -12.75 -7.37 12.22
C MET A 152 -11.66 -7.19 11.16
N THR A 153 -11.38 -5.95 10.73
CA THR A 153 -10.25 -5.66 9.83
C THR A 153 -8.91 -6.02 10.45
N LYS A 154 -8.70 -5.78 11.75
CA LYS A 154 -7.47 -6.24 12.43
C LYS A 154 -7.32 -7.75 12.42
N VAL A 155 -8.41 -8.48 12.64
CA VAL A 155 -8.44 -9.96 12.58
C VAL A 155 -8.05 -10.45 11.18
N TRP A 156 -8.70 -9.91 10.14
CA TRP A 156 -8.38 -10.26 8.75
C TRP A 156 -6.95 -9.90 8.36
N ASN A 157 -6.51 -8.70 8.72
CA ASN A 157 -5.15 -8.23 8.48
C ASN A 157 -4.14 -9.22 9.07
N LYS A 158 -4.26 -9.55 10.36
CA LYS A 158 -3.36 -10.52 10.99
C LYS A 158 -3.43 -11.88 10.29
N LYS A 159 -4.63 -12.43 10.11
CA LYS A 159 -4.83 -13.76 9.51
C LYS A 159 -4.20 -13.89 8.12
N ILE A 160 -4.40 -12.90 7.26
CA ILE A 160 -3.89 -12.90 5.88
C ILE A 160 -2.36 -12.82 5.88
N PHE A 161 -1.77 -11.85 6.59
CA PHE A 161 -0.32 -11.64 6.54
C PHE A 161 0.45 -12.73 7.29
N GLU A 162 -0.09 -13.27 8.39
CA GLU A 162 0.48 -14.43 9.09
C GLU A 162 0.48 -15.67 8.19
N TYR A 163 -0.62 -15.93 7.47
CA TYR A 163 -0.69 -17.02 6.49
C TYR A 163 0.32 -16.86 5.35
N ILE A 164 0.37 -15.68 4.72
CA ILE A 164 1.30 -15.40 3.60
C ILE A 164 2.75 -15.57 4.06
N SER A 165 3.10 -15.06 5.25
CA SER A 165 4.46 -15.21 5.79
C SER A 165 4.82 -16.68 5.99
N ALA A 166 3.94 -17.47 6.62
CA ALA A 166 4.19 -18.87 6.89
C ALA A 166 4.38 -19.69 5.61
N GLU A 167 3.54 -19.49 4.60
CA GLU A 167 3.66 -20.21 3.32
C GLU A 167 4.87 -19.73 2.51
N ALA A 168 5.22 -18.44 2.55
CA ALA A 168 6.42 -17.94 1.88
C ALA A 168 7.71 -18.49 2.52
N ASP A 169 7.75 -18.61 3.85
CA ASP A 169 8.86 -19.23 4.58
C ASP A 169 8.97 -20.73 4.24
N LYS A 170 7.85 -21.44 4.24
CA LYS A 170 7.79 -22.86 3.85
C LYS A 170 8.30 -23.06 2.41
N ALA A 171 7.80 -22.28 1.46
CA ALA A 171 8.24 -22.33 0.07
C ALA A 171 9.74 -22.02 -0.07
N SER A 172 10.28 -21.09 0.72
CA SER A 172 11.71 -20.79 0.72
C SER A 172 12.57 -22.00 1.09
N ILE A 173 12.16 -22.79 2.07
CA ILE A 173 12.87 -24.00 2.48
C ILE A 173 12.74 -25.11 1.42
N GLU A 174 11.53 -25.30 0.87
CA GLU A 174 11.27 -26.35 -0.13
C GLU A 174 12.03 -26.08 -1.44
N ILE A 175 11.92 -24.87 -1.99
CA ILE A 175 12.68 -24.46 -3.18
C ILE A 175 14.20 -24.49 -2.88
N GLY A 176 14.61 -24.21 -1.64
CA GLY A 176 16.00 -24.30 -1.21
C GLY A 176 16.56 -25.73 -1.27
N LYS A 177 15.73 -26.74 -1.01
CA LYS A 177 16.12 -28.16 -1.14
C LYS A 177 16.30 -28.57 -2.60
N GLU A 178 15.45 -28.08 -3.51
CA GLU A 178 15.53 -28.40 -4.94
C GLU A 178 16.60 -27.61 -5.68
N LYS A 179 16.65 -26.29 -5.48
CA LYS A 179 17.47 -25.36 -6.28
C LYS A 179 18.71 -24.86 -5.54
N GLY A 180 18.91 -25.27 -4.30
CA GLY A 180 19.99 -24.85 -3.42
C GLY A 180 19.65 -23.63 -2.56
N VAL A 181 20.19 -23.58 -1.36
CA VAL A 181 20.08 -22.46 -0.40
C VAL A 181 20.77 -21.21 -0.95
N CYS A 182 20.30 -20.00 -0.63
CA CYS A 182 21.04 -18.80 -1.03
C CYS A 182 22.39 -18.70 -0.28
N PRO A 183 23.47 -18.22 -0.93
CA PRO A 183 24.79 -18.15 -0.31
C PRO A 183 24.85 -17.40 1.02
N ASP A 184 24.14 -16.27 1.17
CA ASP A 184 24.13 -15.53 2.46
C ASP A 184 23.43 -16.31 3.58
N ALA A 185 22.37 -17.07 3.27
CA ALA A 185 21.73 -17.93 4.27
C ALA A 185 22.68 -19.09 4.63
N LEU A 186 23.28 -19.74 3.64
CA LEU A 186 24.19 -20.87 3.81
C LEU A 186 25.40 -20.51 4.69
N ASP A 187 26.05 -19.38 4.40
CA ASP A 187 27.23 -18.92 5.15
C ASP A 187 26.92 -18.64 6.64
N ALA A 188 25.66 -18.39 6.97
CA ALA A 188 25.18 -18.13 8.34
C ALA A 188 24.46 -19.34 8.99
N GLY A 189 24.46 -20.49 8.33
CA GLY A 189 23.84 -21.73 8.80
C GLY A 189 22.31 -21.76 8.71
N SER A 190 21.72 -21.01 7.78
CA SER A 190 20.29 -21.03 7.45
C SER A 190 20.06 -21.84 6.16
N ASN A 191 18.88 -22.46 6.01
CA ASN A 191 18.52 -23.29 4.87
C ASN A 191 17.54 -22.59 3.90
N GLU A 192 17.42 -21.27 3.98
CA GLU A 192 16.47 -20.50 3.18
C GLU A 192 16.97 -20.24 1.75
N ARG A 193 16.10 -20.46 0.75
CA ARG A 193 16.36 -20.04 -0.63
C ARG A 193 16.39 -18.53 -0.78
N PHE A 194 15.63 -17.79 0.01
CA PHE A 194 15.43 -16.35 -0.13
C PHE A 194 15.77 -15.65 1.17
N SER A 195 16.69 -14.69 1.14
CA SER A 195 17.00 -13.92 2.35
C SER A 195 15.80 -13.08 2.82
N ASN A 196 15.12 -12.44 1.88
CA ASN A 196 13.87 -11.72 2.12
C ASN A 196 12.81 -12.21 1.13
N LYS A 197 11.55 -12.25 1.56
CA LYS A 197 10.46 -12.92 0.81
C LYS A 197 9.27 -12.01 0.53
N THR A 198 9.00 -11.05 1.41
CA THR A 198 7.75 -10.28 1.43
C THR A 198 8.04 -8.79 1.47
N ALA A 199 7.38 -8.04 0.58
CA ALA A 199 7.45 -6.59 0.49
C ALA A 199 6.15 -6.07 -0.11
N ILE A 200 5.51 -5.09 0.52
CA ILE A 200 4.21 -4.57 0.04
C ILE A 200 4.47 -3.32 -0.79
N ALA A 201 4.63 -3.52 -2.10
CA ALA A 201 4.84 -2.43 -3.07
C ALA A 201 3.50 -1.74 -3.45
N PRO A 202 3.54 -0.53 -4.04
CA PRO A 202 2.36 0.08 -4.62
C PRO A 202 1.93 -0.71 -5.87
N THR A 203 0.64 -0.99 -6.00
CA THR A 203 0.12 -1.85 -7.09
C THR A 203 -0.80 -1.10 -8.05
N ALA A 204 -0.64 0.21 -8.20
CA ALA A 204 -1.59 1.08 -8.91
C ALA A 204 -1.95 0.58 -10.33
N SER A 205 -0.96 0.21 -11.15
CA SER A 205 -1.23 -0.26 -12.51
C SER A 205 -1.78 -1.68 -12.55
N ILE A 206 -1.22 -2.60 -11.76
CA ILE A 206 -1.64 -4.01 -11.78
C ILE A 206 -3.02 -4.21 -11.12
N SER A 207 -3.43 -3.31 -10.21
CA SER A 207 -4.76 -3.38 -9.60
C SER A 207 -5.86 -2.95 -10.57
N VAL A 208 -5.56 -2.04 -11.51
CA VAL A 208 -6.43 -1.73 -12.66
C VAL A 208 -6.55 -2.96 -13.57
N ILE A 209 -5.42 -3.58 -13.92
CA ILE A 209 -5.40 -4.81 -14.76
C ILE A 209 -6.21 -5.92 -14.10
N ALA A 210 -6.12 -6.06 -12.77
CA ALA A 210 -6.85 -7.04 -11.98
C ALA A 210 -8.29 -6.60 -11.64
N GLY A 211 -8.99 -5.98 -12.60
CA GLY A 211 -10.40 -5.64 -12.47
C GLY A 211 -10.69 -4.54 -11.43
N ASN A 212 -9.86 -3.50 -11.40
CA ASN A 212 -9.97 -2.34 -10.50
C ASN A 212 -10.03 -2.73 -9.01
N ALA A 213 -9.20 -3.68 -8.59
CA ALA A 213 -8.99 -3.96 -7.18
C ALA A 213 -8.34 -2.74 -6.47
N SER A 214 -8.54 -2.60 -5.16
CA SER A 214 -7.89 -1.54 -4.38
C SER A 214 -6.36 -1.69 -4.43
N PRO A 215 -5.58 -0.60 -4.51
CA PRO A 215 -4.13 -0.68 -4.62
C PRO A 215 -3.49 -1.12 -3.29
N GLY A 216 -2.66 -2.16 -3.35
CA GLY A 216 -1.87 -2.64 -2.23
C GLY A 216 -2.72 -2.99 -1.00
N ILE A 217 -2.35 -2.36 0.11
CA ILE A 217 -3.01 -2.38 1.41
C ILE A 217 -3.86 -1.14 1.68
N GLU A 218 -3.99 -0.26 0.68
CA GLU A 218 -4.54 1.08 0.85
C GLU A 218 -6.05 1.10 0.63
N PRO A 219 -6.76 2.01 1.32
CA PRO A 219 -8.16 2.29 0.99
C PRO A 219 -8.29 2.90 -0.40
N PHE A 220 -9.50 2.86 -0.95
CA PHE A 220 -9.80 3.56 -2.19
C PHE A 220 -9.75 5.06 -1.93
N ALA A 221 -9.07 5.80 -2.80
CA ALA A 221 -9.02 7.26 -2.71
C ALA A 221 -10.41 7.90 -2.92
N ALA A 222 -11.26 7.26 -3.73
CA ALA A 222 -12.61 7.69 -4.07
C ALA A 222 -13.43 6.47 -4.54
N ASN A 223 -14.76 6.47 -4.35
CA ASN A 223 -15.64 5.42 -4.89
C ASN A 223 -16.05 5.64 -6.35
N SER A 224 -15.78 6.82 -6.90
CA SER A 224 -16.02 7.19 -8.30
C SER A 224 -14.90 8.15 -8.70
N PHE A 225 -14.10 7.78 -9.70
CA PHE A 225 -12.97 8.61 -10.14
C PHE A 225 -12.72 8.50 -11.63
N VAL A 226 -12.19 9.57 -12.22
CA VAL A 226 -11.85 9.59 -13.64
C VAL A 226 -10.46 8.99 -13.85
N GLN A 227 -10.41 7.90 -14.60
CA GLN A 227 -9.17 7.31 -15.07
C GLN A 227 -8.87 7.75 -16.49
N LYS A 228 -7.73 8.40 -16.68
CA LYS A 228 -7.21 8.76 -18.02
C LYS A 228 -6.44 7.58 -18.60
N THR A 229 -6.79 7.17 -19.80
CA THR A 229 -6.06 6.20 -20.61
C THR A 229 -5.59 6.86 -21.91
N LEU A 230 -4.81 6.14 -22.72
CA LEU A 230 -4.41 6.61 -24.05
C LEU A 230 -5.61 6.86 -24.99
N THR A 231 -6.73 6.20 -24.75
CA THR A 231 -7.92 6.24 -25.62
C THR A 231 -9.03 7.16 -25.11
N GLY A 232 -8.87 7.79 -23.95
CA GLY A 232 -9.86 8.70 -23.40
C GLY A 232 -9.84 8.78 -21.88
N SER A 233 -10.84 9.47 -21.33
CA SER A 233 -11.08 9.53 -19.87
C SER A 233 -12.34 8.74 -19.55
N PHE A 234 -12.21 7.76 -18.65
CA PHE A 234 -13.30 6.87 -18.28
C PHE A 234 -13.61 7.05 -16.79
N ASN A 235 -14.90 7.14 -16.44
CA ASN A 235 -15.29 7.14 -15.04
C ASN A 235 -15.26 5.70 -14.50
N VAL A 236 -14.42 5.47 -13.50
CA VAL A 236 -14.29 4.18 -12.83
C VAL A 236 -15.12 4.23 -11.55
N ARG A 237 -16.11 3.34 -11.49
CA ARG A 237 -17.01 3.15 -10.36
C ARG A 237 -16.48 2.03 -9.47
N ASN A 238 -16.61 2.17 -8.16
CA ASN A 238 -16.32 1.10 -7.22
C ASN A 238 -17.34 -0.03 -7.43
N LYS A 239 -16.86 -1.18 -7.94
CA LYS A 239 -17.70 -2.35 -8.27
C LYS A 239 -18.48 -2.91 -7.08
N HIS A 240 -17.93 -2.84 -5.87
CA HIS A 240 -18.59 -3.34 -4.67
C HIS A 240 -19.69 -2.38 -4.21
N LEU A 241 -19.47 -1.07 -4.40
CA LEU A 241 -20.52 -0.06 -4.17
C LEU A 241 -21.61 -0.15 -5.23
N GLU A 242 -21.24 -0.33 -6.50
CA GLU A 242 -22.20 -0.49 -7.61
C GLU A 242 -23.19 -1.62 -7.36
N LYS A 243 -22.68 -2.78 -6.94
CA LYS A 243 -23.50 -3.90 -6.53
C LYS A 243 -24.45 -3.54 -5.37
N LEU A 244 -23.98 -2.83 -4.35
CA LEU A 244 -24.82 -2.39 -3.24
C LEU A 244 -25.92 -1.41 -3.70
N LEU A 245 -25.58 -0.46 -4.57
CA LEU A 245 -26.55 0.48 -5.12
C LEU A 245 -27.60 -0.23 -5.96
N GLU A 246 -27.22 -1.28 -6.70
CA GLU A 246 -28.13 -2.12 -7.47
C GLU A 246 -29.08 -2.89 -6.54
N GLU A 247 -28.54 -3.53 -5.49
CA GLU A 247 -29.33 -4.22 -4.45
C GLU A 247 -30.39 -3.32 -3.80
N LYS A 248 -30.14 -2.01 -3.72
CA LYS A 248 -31.08 -1.03 -3.15
C LYS A 248 -31.95 -0.30 -4.19
N GLY A 249 -31.76 -0.55 -5.49
CA GLY A 249 -32.49 0.17 -6.56
C GLY A 249 -32.04 1.61 -6.78
N PHE A 250 -30.85 2.00 -6.29
CA PHE A 250 -30.27 3.35 -6.44
C PHE A 250 -29.07 3.39 -7.41
N ASN A 251 -28.85 2.33 -8.20
CA ASN A 251 -27.80 2.32 -9.23
C ASN A 251 -28.23 3.11 -10.48
N ASN A 252 -28.14 4.44 -10.41
CA ASN A 252 -28.49 5.33 -11.51
C ASN A 252 -27.48 6.49 -11.66
N ASP A 253 -27.49 7.16 -12.81
CA ASP A 253 -26.52 8.20 -13.14
C ASP A 253 -26.61 9.43 -12.24
N GLN A 254 -27.78 9.72 -11.65
CA GLN A 254 -27.93 10.82 -10.70
C GLN A 254 -27.16 10.54 -9.41
N VAL A 255 -27.27 9.32 -8.87
CA VAL A 255 -26.52 8.89 -7.68
C VAL A 255 -25.02 8.89 -7.96
N TRP A 256 -24.58 8.34 -9.11
CA TRP A 256 -23.16 8.34 -9.46
C TRP A 256 -22.59 9.73 -9.72
N SER A 257 -23.38 10.62 -10.34
CA SER A 257 -23.01 12.03 -10.49
C SER A 257 -22.90 12.71 -9.13
N SER A 258 -23.82 12.42 -8.21
CA SER A 258 -23.75 12.91 -6.83
C SER A 258 -22.50 12.41 -6.10
N ILE A 259 -22.14 11.14 -6.22
CA ILE A 259 -20.90 10.59 -5.65
C ILE A 259 -19.68 11.30 -6.24
N ALA A 260 -19.64 11.51 -7.57
CA ALA A 260 -18.52 12.17 -8.23
C ALA A 260 -18.35 13.65 -7.82
N THR A 261 -19.45 14.40 -7.68
CA THR A 261 -19.40 15.81 -7.23
C THR A 261 -19.04 15.95 -5.75
N HIS A 262 -19.20 14.89 -4.96
CA HIS A 262 -18.74 14.78 -3.58
C HIS A 262 -17.40 14.04 -3.46
N GLU A 263 -16.54 14.19 -4.47
CA GLU A 263 -15.15 13.67 -4.46
C GLU A 263 -15.07 12.15 -4.25
N GLY A 264 -16.09 11.41 -4.67
CA GLY A 264 -16.19 9.97 -4.51
C GLY A 264 -16.73 9.50 -3.16
N SER A 265 -17.19 10.42 -2.30
CA SER A 265 -17.82 10.12 -1.03
C SER A 265 -19.22 9.53 -1.20
N VAL A 266 -19.65 8.74 -0.21
CA VAL A 266 -21.02 8.26 -0.07
C VAL A 266 -21.68 8.72 1.24
N GLN A 267 -20.98 9.51 2.06
CA GLN A 267 -21.43 9.83 3.42
C GLN A 267 -22.74 10.66 3.42
N HIS A 268 -22.96 11.44 2.36
CA HIS A 268 -24.14 12.29 2.16
C HIS A 268 -25.39 11.53 1.66
N LEU A 269 -25.24 10.27 1.21
CA LEU A 269 -26.34 9.47 0.69
C LEU A 269 -27.24 8.99 1.83
N THR A 270 -28.47 9.48 1.88
CA THR A 270 -29.40 9.25 3.00
C THR A 270 -30.04 7.86 3.04
N PHE A 271 -30.07 7.17 1.91
CA PHE A 271 -30.62 5.80 1.78
C PHE A 271 -29.63 4.70 2.18
N LEU A 272 -28.35 5.04 2.39
CA LEU A 272 -27.35 4.11 2.92
C LEU A 272 -27.41 4.09 4.45
N SER A 273 -27.30 2.90 5.03
CA SER A 273 -27.11 2.75 6.47
C SER A 273 -25.75 3.30 6.90
N GLU A 274 -25.61 3.62 8.18
CA GLU A 274 -24.32 4.07 8.71
C GLU A 274 -23.22 3.02 8.55
N GLU A 275 -23.56 1.73 8.68
CA GLU A 275 -22.64 0.62 8.47
C GLU A 275 -22.15 0.55 7.01
N GLU A 276 -23.05 0.70 6.04
CA GLU A 276 -22.70 0.75 4.62
C GLU A 276 -21.80 1.95 4.32
N LYS A 277 -22.11 3.12 4.87
CA LYS A 277 -21.24 4.30 4.76
C LYS A 277 -19.86 4.08 5.35
N GLN A 278 -19.74 3.37 6.49
CA GLN A 278 -18.43 3.03 7.07
C GLN A 278 -17.62 2.09 6.17
N VAL A 279 -18.26 1.17 5.45
CA VAL A 279 -17.59 0.25 4.50
C VAL A 279 -17.00 0.99 3.30
N PHE A 280 -17.68 2.04 2.83
CA PHE A 280 -17.31 2.78 1.63
C PHE A 280 -16.69 4.15 1.92
N LYS A 281 -16.09 4.34 3.10
CA LYS A 281 -15.27 5.52 3.36
C LYS A 281 -14.12 5.62 2.37
N THR A 282 -13.86 6.84 1.92
CA THR A 282 -12.68 7.16 1.10
C THR A 282 -11.42 7.23 1.96
N ALA A 283 -10.25 7.18 1.34
CA ALA A 283 -8.96 7.28 2.02
C ALA A 283 -8.84 8.54 2.91
N TYR A 284 -9.47 9.65 2.50
CA TYR A 284 -9.46 10.93 3.22
C TYR A 284 -10.47 11.00 4.37
N GLU A 285 -11.46 10.11 4.41
CA GLU A 285 -12.48 10.02 5.46
C GLU A 285 -12.09 9.07 6.61
N ILE A 286 -11.07 8.24 6.40
CA ILE A 286 -10.57 7.27 7.37
C ILE A 286 -9.65 7.97 8.39
N ASP A 287 -9.80 7.64 9.67
CA ASP A 287 -8.81 7.98 10.69
C ASP A 287 -7.51 7.22 10.41
N GLN A 288 -6.49 7.98 10.00
CA GLN A 288 -5.17 7.47 9.63
C GLN A 288 -4.49 6.69 10.76
N ASN A 289 -4.91 6.83 12.03
CA ASN A 289 -4.47 5.95 13.10
C ASN A 289 -4.77 4.48 12.81
N TRP A 290 -5.87 4.15 12.15
CA TRP A 290 -6.19 2.79 11.75
C TRP A 290 -5.20 2.26 10.72
N LEU A 291 -4.83 3.06 9.71
CA LEU A 291 -3.84 2.65 8.72
C LEU A 291 -2.47 2.38 9.37
N ILE A 292 -2.04 3.22 10.31
CA ILE A 292 -0.81 3.01 11.07
C ILE A 292 -0.88 1.75 11.95
N GLU A 293 -2.00 1.51 12.62
CA GLU A 293 -2.18 0.30 13.45
C GLU A 293 -2.17 -0.95 12.58
N LEU A 294 -2.91 -0.98 11.48
CA LEU A 294 -2.94 -2.13 10.57
C LEU A 294 -1.56 -2.39 9.95
N ALA A 295 -0.83 -1.33 9.58
CA ALA A 295 0.54 -1.44 9.11
C ALA A 295 1.48 -2.00 10.18
N SER A 296 1.35 -1.52 11.43
CA SER A 296 2.09 -2.06 12.57
C SER A 296 1.77 -3.53 12.79
N ASP A 297 0.49 -3.93 12.76
CA ASP A 297 0.04 -5.29 13.04
C ASP A 297 0.58 -6.29 12.02
N ARG A 298 0.72 -5.89 10.75
CA ARG A 298 1.29 -6.74 9.70
C ARG A 298 2.81 -6.69 9.59
N THR A 299 3.46 -5.69 10.18
CA THR A 299 4.93 -5.48 10.09
C THR A 299 5.75 -6.72 10.48
N PRO A 300 5.41 -7.47 11.55
CA PRO A 300 6.15 -8.68 11.92
C PRO A 300 6.15 -9.79 10.87
N TYR A 301 5.16 -9.80 9.96
CA TYR A 301 4.98 -10.81 8.92
C TYR A 301 5.55 -10.36 7.56
N ILE A 302 6.20 -9.19 7.53
CA ILE A 302 6.83 -8.62 6.34
C ILE A 302 8.33 -8.53 6.59
N THR A 303 9.09 -9.32 5.83
CA THR A 303 10.56 -9.39 5.95
C THR A 303 11.22 -8.07 5.54
N GLN A 304 10.75 -7.44 4.46
CA GLN A 304 11.18 -6.11 4.03
C GLN A 304 10.29 -5.02 4.64
N ALA A 305 9.70 -4.10 3.88
CA ALA A 305 8.80 -3.07 4.37
C ALA A 305 7.49 -2.99 3.54
N GLN A 306 6.70 -1.95 3.78
CA GLN A 306 5.43 -1.69 3.11
C GLN A 306 5.37 -0.23 2.66
N SER A 307 4.96 0.00 1.41
CA SER A 307 4.64 1.32 0.90
C SER A 307 3.35 1.79 1.56
N LEU A 308 3.47 2.61 2.61
CA LEU A 308 2.33 3.12 3.36
C LEU A 308 2.14 4.61 3.09
N ASN A 309 1.15 4.96 2.27
CA ASN A 309 0.68 6.33 2.19
C ASN A 309 -0.14 6.71 3.43
N ILE A 310 -0.17 8.00 3.73
CA ILE A 310 -1.12 8.61 4.67
C ILE A 310 -1.91 9.67 3.93
N PHE A 311 -3.19 9.81 4.25
CA PHE A 311 -4.14 10.70 3.57
C PHE A 311 -4.65 11.72 4.58
N LEU A 312 -4.37 13.00 4.36
CA LEU A 312 -4.64 14.05 5.33
C LEU A 312 -5.40 15.21 4.69
N PRO A 313 -6.34 15.84 5.39
CA PRO A 313 -6.92 17.08 4.92
C PRO A 313 -5.88 18.21 4.98
N GLY A 314 -5.95 19.16 4.05
CA GLY A 314 -5.04 20.32 4.03
C GLY A 314 -5.11 21.20 5.29
N ASN A 315 -6.24 21.20 6.01
CA ASN A 315 -6.44 21.94 7.25
C ASN A 315 -6.06 21.14 8.52
N ILE A 316 -5.31 20.03 8.39
CA ILE A 316 -5.02 19.13 9.52
C ILE A 316 -4.26 19.83 10.65
N SER A 317 -4.64 19.51 11.90
CA SER A 317 -3.94 20.07 13.07
C SER A 317 -2.48 19.60 13.15
N LYS A 318 -1.57 20.51 13.50
CA LYS A 318 -0.14 20.20 13.72
C LYS A 318 0.06 19.09 14.78
N LYS A 319 -0.83 19.04 15.78
CA LYS A 319 -0.82 17.99 16.83
C LYS A 319 -1.11 16.62 16.22
N TYR A 320 -2.14 16.51 15.40
CA TYR A 320 -2.48 15.24 14.75
C TYR A 320 -1.40 14.83 13.74
N LEU A 321 -0.92 15.75 12.91
CA LEU A 321 0.18 15.52 11.97
C LEU A 321 1.42 14.98 12.69
N ASN A 322 1.80 15.57 13.82
CA ASN A 322 2.88 15.03 14.65
C ASN A 322 2.57 13.62 15.18
N ASN A 323 1.37 13.43 15.73
CA ASN A 323 1.00 12.20 16.42
C ASN A 323 0.99 10.98 15.49
N ILE A 324 0.43 11.09 14.27
CA ILE A 324 0.40 9.96 13.33
C ILE A 324 1.81 9.51 12.92
N HIS A 325 2.71 10.46 12.67
CA HIS A 325 4.09 10.20 12.28
C HIS A 325 4.89 9.59 13.43
N PHE A 326 4.73 10.15 14.63
CA PHE A 326 5.40 9.66 15.83
C PHE A 326 4.87 8.28 16.24
N LYS A 327 3.57 8.04 16.05
CA LYS A 327 2.94 6.74 16.30
C LYS A 327 3.49 5.67 15.36
N ALA A 328 3.63 5.97 14.06
CA ALA A 328 4.22 5.04 13.09
C ALA A 328 5.62 4.56 13.54
N TRP A 329 6.49 5.51 13.91
CA TRP A 329 7.80 5.21 14.48
C TRP A 329 7.71 4.34 15.74
N LYS A 330 6.91 4.78 16.72
CA LYS A 330 6.80 4.11 18.03
C LYS A 330 6.23 2.69 17.93
N LYS A 331 5.35 2.46 16.96
CA LYS A 331 4.73 1.15 16.68
C LYS A 331 5.61 0.22 15.85
N GLY A 332 6.77 0.69 15.39
CA GLY A 332 7.73 -0.13 14.66
C GLY A 332 7.42 -0.29 13.18
N VAL A 333 6.55 0.55 12.61
CA VAL A 333 6.42 0.66 11.15
C VAL A 333 7.80 0.97 10.59
N LYS A 334 8.16 0.36 9.45
CA LYS A 334 9.50 0.46 8.87
C LYS A 334 9.66 1.69 7.98
N SER A 335 8.60 2.10 7.29
CA SER A 335 8.61 3.25 6.37
C SER A 335 7.24 3.91 6.21
N LEU A 336 7.26 5.18 5.79
CA LEU A 336 6.09 5.93 5.31
C LEU A 336 6.41 6.51 3.93
N TYR A 337 5.52 6.30 2.98
CA TYR A 337 5.67 6.72 1.59
C TYR A 337 5.12 8.16 1.39
N TYR A 338 4.17 8.40 0.48
CA TYR A 338 3.62 9.73 0.29
C TYR A 338 2.70 10.16 1.45
N CYS A 339 2.77 11.45 1.77
CA CYS A 339 1.72 12.14 2.50
C CYS A 339 0.76 12.80 1.50
N ARG A 340 -0.38 12.17 1.23
CA ARG A 340 -1.39 12.68 0.31
C ARG A 340 -2.25 13.71 1.03
N SER A 341 -2.11 14.99 0.69
CA SER A 341 -2.90 16.06 1.27
C SER A 341 -3.93 16.61 0.29
N THR A 342 -5.15 16.91 0.75
CA THR A 342 -6.07 17.74 -0.03
C THR A 342 -5.74 19.23 0.11
N SER A 343 -6.23 20.07 -0.82
CA SER A 343 -6.15 21.52 -0.64
C SER A 343 -7.03 22.01 0.52
N ILE A 344 -6.72 23.18 1.10
CA ILE A 344 -7.48 23.74 2.23
C ILE A 344 -8.97 23.91 1.89
N GLN A 345 -9.28 24.41 0.69
CA GLN A 345 -10.67 24.57 0.24
C GLN A 345 -11.43 23.25 0.14
N ARG A 346 -10.74 22.15 -0.22
CA ARG A 346 -11.34 20.80 -0.22
C ARG A 346 -11.48 20.25 1.19
N ALA A 347 -10.49 20.49 2.04
CA ALA A 347 -10.49 20.06 3.43
C ALA A 347 -11.68 20.62 4.22
N ASP A 348 -12.06 21.88 3.97
CA ASP A 348 -13.21 22.50 4.64
C ASP A 348 -14.54 21.85 4.23
N LYS A 349 -14.68 21.42 2.96
CA LYS A 349 -15.87 20.67 2.48
C LYS A 349 -16.01 19.29 3.13
N VAL A 350 -14.89 18.62 3.43
CA VAL A 350 -14.88 17.34 4.15
C VAL A 350 -15.25 17.52 5.63
N SER A 351 -14.96 18.70 6.20
CA SER A 351 -15.19 18.99 7.63
C SER A 351 -16.58 19.54 7.98
N HIS A 352 -17.34 20.02 6.99
CA HIS A 352 -18.69 20.55 7.18
C HIS A 352 -19.75 19.53 6.75
N ASP A 353 -20.85 19.45 7.51
CA ASP A 353 -22.03 18.63 7.19
C ASP A 353 -22.41 18.81 5.72
N VAL A 354 -22.08 17.81 4.90
CA VAL A 354 -22.43 17.80 3.49
C VAL A 354 -23.96 17.80 3.41
N PRO A 355 -24.59 18.72 2.65
CA PRO A 355 -26.03 18.75 2.51
C PRO A 355 -26.54 17.36 2.12
N LYS A 356 -27.37 16.76 2.99
CA LYS A 356 -27.96 15.45 2.76
C LYS A 356 -28.79 15.50 1.47
N ALA A 357 -28.46 14.65 0.51
CA ALA A 357 -29.28 14.50 -0.69
C ALA A 357 -30.49 13.64 -0.34
N ASP A 358 -31.70 14.21 -0.42
CA ASP A 358 -32.96 13.48 -0.32
C ASP A 358 -33.38 13.04 -1.73
N PHE A 359 -33.31 11.73 -1.97
CA PHE A 359 -33.63 11.14 -3.27
C PHE A 359 -35.12 10.79 -3.43
N LYS A 360 -35.99 11.15 -2.47
CA LYS A 360 -37.44 10.92 -2.57
C LYS A 360 -38.15 11.82 -3.58
N ASP A 361 -37.56 12.94 -3.98
CA ASP A 361 -38.18 13.90 -4.92
C ASP A 361 -37.73 13.74 -6.39
N LEU A 362 -36.76 12.87 -6.67
CA LEU A 362 -36.16 12.74 -8.00
C LEU A 362 -36.95 11.84 -8.98
N GLU A 363 -37.89 11.03 -8.50
CA GLU A 363 -38.84 10.30 -9.38
C GLU A 363 -39.74 11.25 -10.20
N LYS A 364 -39.86 12.54 -9.81
CA LYS A 364 -40.73 13.52 -10.49
C LYS A 364 -40.01 14.46 -11.46
N GLN A 365 -38.68 14.40 -11.58
CA GLN A 365 -37.90 15.35 -12.40
C GLN A 365 -37.29 14.75 -13.68
N ASN A 366 -37.71 13.55 -14.08
CA ASN A 366 -37.13 12.84 -15.23
C ASN A 366 -37.47 13.47 -16.61
N ASP A 367 -38.27 14.54 -16.67
CA ASP A 367 -38.75 15.13 -17.94
C ASP A 367 -38.12 16.47 -18.33
N LYS A 368 -37.15 17.05 -17.60
CA LYS A 368 -36.73 18.45 -17.86
C LYS A 368 -35.25 18.82 -17.89
N LEU A 369 -34.30 17.90 -17.85
CA LEU A 369 -32.87 18.27 -17.92
C LEU A 369 -32.10 17.47 -18.96
N ALA A 370 -32.52 17.62 -20.21
CA ALA A 370 -31.69 17.37 -21.38
C ALA A 370 -31.45 18.72 -22.06
N GLU A 371 -30.55 19.54 -21.52
CA GLU A 371 -29.88 20.66 -22.22
C GLU A 371 -29.08 21.51 -21.21
N ALA A 372 -27.76 21.29 -21.16
CA ALA A 372 -26.74 22.32 -20.93
C ALA A 372 -25.37 21.65 -20.81
N GLY A 373 -24.67 21.56 -21.95
CA GLY A 373 -23.26 21.21 -21.98
C GLY A 373 -22.40 22.41 -21.57
N ASN A 374 -21.52 22.20 -20.60
CA ASN A 374 -20.11 22.62 -20.59
C ASN A 374 -19.53 22.36 -19.19
N TYR A 375 -18.58 21.43 -19.09
CA TYR A 375 -17.71 21.31 -17.92
C TYR A 375 -16.27 21.09 -18.41
N GLU A 376 -15.51 22.19 -18.44
CA GLU A 376 -14.05 22.14 -18.37
C GLU A 376 -13.59 22.07 -16.90
N GLU A 377 -12.36 21.58 -16.74
CA GLU A 377 -11.55 21.37 -15.53
C GLU A 377 -11.70 20.06 -14.71
N CYS A 378 -10.64 19.26 -14.82
CA CYS A 378 -10.44 17.94 -14.23
C CYS A 378 -9.90 18.05 -12.79
N LEU A 379 -10.75 17.74 -11.81
CA LEU A 379 -10.49 17.90 -10.37
C LEU A 379 -9.66 16.77 -9.71
N ALA A 380 -9.18 15.76 -10.44
CA ALA A 380 -8.58 14.55 -9.85
C ALA A 380 -7.04 14.39 -10.04
N CYS A 381 -6.35 15.43 -10.51
CA CYS A 381 -4.89 15.39 -10.71
C CYS A 381 -4.13 16.43 -9.86
N GLN A 382 -4.53 16.59 -8.61
CA GLN A 382 -3.71 17.23 -7.57
C GLN A 382 -3.74 16.37 -6.31
#